data_AF-A0A661K1J9-F1
#
_entry.id   AF-A0A661K1J9-F1
#
_cell.length_a   1.000
_cell.length_b   1.000
_cell.length_c   1.000
_cell.angle_alpha   90.00
_cell.angle_beta   90.00
_cell.angle_gamma   90.00
#
_symmetry.space_group_name_H-M   'P 1'
#
loop_
_entity.id
_entity.type
_entity.pdbx_description
1 polymer ?
#
loop_
_entity_poly.entity_id
_entity_poly.type
_entity_poly.pdbx_seq_one_letter_code
_entity_poly.pdbx_strand_id
1 'polypeptide(L)'
;MGNLRTASELITFVKELEARSAEIYKGLAERYRQWNDLFLSFVKENEKHVAEVERAYFGVITDAIEGGFAFNLDPEQYKLGVEPLKCESLAESLNHVIEMERKIQSCYSDAAEQSKLLMADVPQVFALIAKRREKRIRKLELLPERRKGG
;
A
#
# COMPACT_ATOMS: atom_id res chain seq x y z
N MET A 1 -18.16 -1.80 7.71
CA MET A 1 -17.93 -2.72 6.57
C MET A 1 -17.70 -4.11 7.16
N GLY A 2 -18.07 -5.20 6.48
CA GLY A 2 -17.70 -6.55 6.94
C GLY A 2 -16.24 -6.88 6.60
N ASN A 3 -15.68 -7.95 7.18
CA ASN A 3 -14.37 -8.46 6.79
C ASN A 3 -14.36 -8.85 5.31
N LEU A 4 -13.23 -8.66 4.64
CA LEU A 4 -12.98 -9.11 3.27
C LEU A 4 -12.91 -10.64 3.29
N ARG A 5 -13.76 -11.30 2.51
CA ARG A 5 -13.89 -12.78 2.49
C ARG A 5 -13.46 -13.40 1.18
N THR A 6 -13.59 -12.63 0.10
CA THR A 6 -13.25 -13.03 -1.25
C THR A 6 -11.99 -12.34 -1.74
N ALA A 7 -11.33 -12.97 -2.72
CA ALA A 7 -10.18 -12.36 -3.37
C ALA A 7 -10.55 -11.10 -4.18
N SER A 8 -11.76 -11.07 -4.78
CA SER A 8 -12.25 -9.88 -5.50
C SER A 8 -12.45 -8.68 -4.56
N GLU A 9 -13.01 -8.91 -3.37
CA GLU A 9 -13.11 -7.87 -2.32
C GLU A 9 -11.73 -7.39 -1.89
N LEU A 10 -10.78 -8.31 -1.65
CA LEU A 10 -9.41 -7.96 -1.29
C LEU A 10 -8.73 -7.12 -2.36
N ILE A 11 -8.87 -7.48 -3.64
CA ILE A 11 -8.23 -6.76 -4.74
C ILE A 11 -8.84 -5.38 -4.90
N THR A 12 -10.16 -5.27 -4.78
CA THR A 12 -10.84 -3.97 -4.79
C THR A 12 -10.30 -3.09 -3.67
N PHE A 13 -10.20 -3.63 -2.46
CA PHE A 13 -9.68 -2.90 -1.31
C PHE A 13 -8.21 -2.48 -1.47
N VAL A 14 -7.35 -3.38 -1.93
CA VAL A 14 -5.94 -3.07 -2.18
C VAL A 14 -5.81 -2.00 -3.27
N LYS A 15 -6.62 -2.05 -4.34
CA LYS A 15 -6.64 -1.00 -5.36
C LYS A 15 -7.00 0.36 -4.79
N GLU A 16 -7.96 0.43 -3.88
CA GLU A 16 -8.34 1.66 -3.18
C GLU A 16 -7.19 2.17 -2.31
N LEU A 17 -6.53 1.30 -1.54
CA LEU A 17 -5.35 1.67 -0.74
C LEU A 17 -4.21 2.20 -1.63
N GLU A 18 -3.95 1.55 -2.75
CA GLU A 18 -2.90 1.92 -3.70
C GLU A 18 -3.17 3.26 -4.38
N ALA A 19 -4.39 3.45 -4.86
CA ALA A 19 -4.83 4.71 -5.45
C ALA A 19 -4.74 5.86 -4.44
N ARG A 20 -5.21 5.63 -3.21
CA ARG A 20 -5.17 6.64 -2.16
C ARG A 20 -3.76 6.99 -1.73
N SER A 21 -2.88 5.99 -1.59
CA SER A 21 -1.45 6.20 -1.33
C SER A 21 -0.79 7.02 -2.44
N ALA A 22 -1.11 6.72 -3.71
CA ALA A 22 -0.61 7.48 -4.85
C ALA A 22 -1.07 8.95 -4.83
N GLU A 23 -2.33 9.23 -4.50
CA GLU A 23 -2.85 10.60 -4.34
C GLU A 23 -2.07 11.37 -3.26
N ILE A 24 -1.82 10.75 -2.12
CA ILE A 24 -1.05 11.35 -1.03
C ILE A 24 0.37 11.69 -1.48
N TYR A 25 1.03 10.78 -2.20
CA TYR A 25 2.37 11.04 -2.74
C TYR A 25 2.38 12.12 -3.83
N LYS A 26 1.35 12.21 -4.67
CA LYS A 26 1.22 13.33 -5.63
C LYS A 26 1.16 14.67 -4.90
N GLY A 27 0.33 14.76 -3.85
CA GLY A 27 0.24 15.98 -3.02
C GLY A 27 1.57 16.34 -2.35
N LEU A 28 2.32 15.34 -1.85
CA LEU A 28 3.66 15.56 -1.31
C LEU A 28 4.67 16.00 -2.38
N ALA A 29 4.61 15.43 -3.57
CA ALA A 29 5.48 15.79 -4.69
C ALA A 29 5.29 17.25 -5.11
N GLU A 30 4.04 17.73 -5.12
CA GLU A 30 3.70 19.12 -5.41
C GLU A 30 4.18 20.08 -4.31
N ARG A 31 3.96 19.70 -3.04
CA ARG A 31 4.33 20.52 -1.88
C ARG A 31 5.84 20.58 -1.65
N TYR A 32 6.54 19.46 -1.78
CA TYR A 32 7.97 19.32 -1.50
C TYR A 32 8.75 19.07 -2.79
N ARG A 33 8.85 20.09 -3.64
CA ARG A 33 9.48 20.00 -4.97
C ARG A 33 10.89 19.41 -4.97
N GLN A 34 11.66 19.62 -3.90
CA GLN A 34 13.00 19.05 -3.74
C GLN A 34 13.04 17.50 -3.69
N TRP A 35 11.91 16.87 -3.36
CA TRP A 35 11.72 15.41 -3.30
C TRP A 35 10.72 14.91 -4.36
N ASN A 36 10.40 15.74 -5.35
CA ASN A 36 9.35 15.46 -6.33
C ASN A 36 9.57 14.13 -7.05
N ASP A 37 10.75 13.92 -7.62
CA ASP A 37 11.08 12.69 -8.35
C ASP A 37 10.97 11.43 -7.47
N LEU A 38 11.36 11.54 -6.20
CA LEU A 38 11.24 10.44 -5.25
C LEU A 38 9.77 10.10 -4.99
N PHE A 39 8.94 11.09 -4.66
CA PHE A 39 7.51 10.84 -4.41
C PHE A 39 6.77 10.39 -5.67
N LEU A 40 7.09 10.93 -6.84
CA LEU A 40 6.54 10.43 -8.11
C LEU A 40 7.01 9.01 -8.45
N SER A 41 8.22 8.62 -8.03
CA SER A 41 8.66 7.22 -8.17
C SER A 41 7.78 6.27 -7.35
N PHE A 42 7.33 6.71 -6.16
CA PHE A 42 6.41 5.93 -5.33
C PHE A 42 5.04 5.79 -5.97
N VAL A 43 4.50 6.85 -6.57
CA VAL A 43 3.25 6.80 -7.37
C VAL A 43 3.32 5.73 -8.45
N LYS A 44 4.41 5.69 -9.22
CA LYS A 44 4.61 4.67 -10.26
C LYS A 44 4.73 3.26 -9.68
N GLU A 45 5.37 3.11 -8.53
CA GLU A 45 5.42 1.84 -7.81
C GLU A 45 4.04 1.38 -7.31
N ASN A 46 3.18 2.30 -6.84
CA ASN A 46 1.80 1.98 -6.44
C ASN A 46 1.00 1.40 -7.63
N GLU A 47 1.08 2.03 -8.80
CA GLU A 47 0.45 1.54 -10.04
C GLU A 47 0.98 0.16 -10.44
N LYS A 48 2.29 -0.06 -10.28
CA LYS A 48 2.92 -1.36 -10.54
C LYS A 48 2.42 -2.44 -9.58
N HIS A 49 2.22 -2.13 -8.30
CA HIS A 49 1.69 -3.08 -7.33
C HIS A 49 0.28 -3.53 -7.70
N VAL A 50 -0.60 -2.61 -8.09
CA VAL A 50 -1.94 -2.95 -8.60
C VAL A 50 -1.85 -3.93 -9.77
N ALA A 51 -1.02 -3.62 -10.77
CA ALA A 51 -0.87 -4.48 -11.94
C ALA A 51 -0.28 -5.87 -11.61
N GLU A 52 0.62 -5.97 -10.62
CA GLU A 52 1.15 -7.25 -10.14
C GLU A 52 0.08 -8.08 -9.41
N VAL A 53 -0.72 -7.45 -8.56
CA VAL A 53 -1.85 -8.08 -7.84
C VAL A 53 -2.89 -8.59 -8.82
N GLU A 54 -3.31 -7.74 -9.78
CA GLU A 54 -4.30 -8.12 -10.79
C GLU A 54 -3.77 -9.25 -11.67
N ARG A 55 -2.49 -9.23 -12.07
CA ARG A 55 -1.90 -10.34 -12.85
C ARG A 55 -1.85 -11.63 -12.05
N ALA A 56 -1.45 -11.56 -10.78
CA ALA A 56 -1.43 -12.73 -9.90
C ALA A 56 -2.83 -13.32 -9.78
N TYR A 57 -3.84 -12.47 -9.56
CA TYR A 57 -5.22 -12.88 -9.42
C TYR A 57 -5.84 -13.42 -10.70
N PHE A 58 -5.77 -12.65 -11.79
CA PHE A 58 -6.40 -13.04 -13.05
C PHE A 58 -5.64 -14.17 -13.75
N GLY A 59 -4.37 -14.40 -13.39
CA GLY A 59 -3.58 -15.53 -13.87
C GLY A 59 -3.98 -16.87 -13.26
N VAL A 60 -4.68 -16.88 -12.11
CA VAL A 60 -5.09 -18.10 -11.39
C VAL A 60 -6.61 -18.26 -11.27
N ILE A 61 -7.41 -17.55 -12.08
CA ILE A 61 -8.88 -17.72 -12.11
C ILE A 61 -9.22 -19.15 -12.53
N THR A 62 -9.39 -20.00 -11.54
CA THR A 62 -10.08 -21.29 -11.59
C THR A 62 -11.08 -21.29 -10.45
N ASP A 63 -12.16 -22.08 -10.57
CA ASP A 63 -13.37 -22.11 -9.72
C ASP A 63 -13.15 -22.07 -8.18
N ALA A 64 -11.94 -22.31 -7.69
CA ALA A 64 -11.59 -22.29 -6.27
C ALA A 64 -11.66 -20.90 -5.60
N ILE A 65 -11.54 -19.80 -6.34
CA ILE A 65 -11.44 -18.45 -5.74
C ILE A 65 -12.82 -17.78 -5.52
N GLU A 66 -13.87 -18.24 -6.20
CA GLU A 66 -15.26 -17.82 -5.95
C GLU A 66 -15.91 -18.56 -4.77
N GLY A 67 -15.25 -19.56 -4.20
CA GLY A 67 -15.73 -20.34 -3.05
C GLY A 67 -15.87 -19.58 -1.72
N GLY A 68 -15.57 -18.28 -1.67
CA GLY A 68 -16.03 -17.39 -0.60
C GLY A 68 -15.28 -17.41 0.75
N PHE A 69 -14.22 -18.21 0.91
CA PHE A 69 -13.53 -18.37 2.20
C PHE A 69 -12.00 -18.28 2.08
N ALA A 70 -11.51 -17.22 1.44
CA ALA A 70 -10.07 -17.02 1.24
C ALA A 70 -9.45 -16.09 2.29
N PHE A 71 -10.22 -15.14 2.80
CA PHE A 71 -9.71 -14.06 3.64
C PHE A 71 -10.61 -13.79 4.85
N ASN A 72 -10.01 -13.17 5.86
CA ASN A 72 -10.63 -12.64 7.06
C ASN A 72 -9.85 -11.38 7.48
N LEU A 73 -9.85 -10.37 6.59
CA LEU A 73 -9.20 -9.08 6.80
C LEU A 73 -10.24 -8.03 7.15
N ASP A 74 -10.03 -7.29 8.23
CA ASP A 74 -10.86 -6.15 8.58
C ASP A 74 -10.35 -4.89 7.86
N PRO A 75 -11.07 -4.36 6.85
CA PRO A 75 -10.60 -3.20 6.09
C PRO A 75 -10.44 -1.94 6.97
N GLU A 76 -11.17 -1.84 8.09
CA GLU A 76 -11.06 -0.70 9.01
C GLU A 76 -9.66 -0.57 9.62
N GLN A 77 -8.93 -1.68 9.80
CA GLN A 77 -7.58 -1.69 10.36
C GLN A 77 -6.54 -1.02 9.43
N TYR A 78 -6.82 -1.00 8.12
CA TYR A 78 -5.89 -0.49 7.11
C TYR A 78 -6.38 0.78 6.43
N LYS A 79 -7.53 1.32 6.84
CA LYS A 79 -8.06 2.56 6.26
C LYS A 79 -7.06 3.70 6.39
N LEU A 80 -6.89 4.39 5.28
CA LEU A 80 -6.09 5.60 5.19
C LEU A 80 -6.97 6.81 5.49
N GLY A 81 -6.41 7.82 6.15
CA GLY A 81 -7.14 9.05 6.47
C GLY A 81 -7.73 9.74 5.22
N VAL A 82 -8.93 10.30 5.38
CA VAL A 82 -9.71 10.91 4.29
C VAL A 82 -9.26 12.34 3.98
N GLU A 83 -8.52 12.98 4.88
CA GLU A 83 -8.14 14.38 4.73
C GLU A 83 -6.80 14.57 4.00
N PRO A 84 -6.65 15.65 3.20
CA PRO A 84 -5.34 16.06 2.72
C PRO A 84 -4.43 16.27 3.94
N LEU A 85 -3.17 15.84 3.84
CA LEU A 85 -2.17 16.08 4.88
C LEU A 85 -2.00 17.59 5.12
N LYS A 86 -2.77 18.15 6.04
CA LYS A 86 -2.63 19.53 6.53
C LYS A 86 -1.47 19.63 7.52
N CYS A 87 -0.34 19.04 7.14
CA CYS A 87 0.87 19.07 7.95
C CYS A 87 1.58 20.41 7.78
N GLU A 88 2.09 20.94 8.89
CA GLU A 88 2.82 22.20 8.95
C GLU A 88 4.30 22.02 8.54
N SER A 89 4.80 20.78 8.61
CA SER A 89 6.20 20.45 8.33
C SER A 89 6.39 19.19 7.49
N LEU A 90 7.59 19.05 6.92
CA LEU A 90 8.00 17.80 6.26
C LEU A 90 8.05 16.64 7.25
N ALA A 91 8.58 16.85 8.46
CA ALA A 91 8.65 15.82 9.49
C ALA A 91 7.27 15.24 9.83
N GLU A 92 6.30 16.12 10.04
CA GLU A 92 4.92 15.72 10.30
C GLU A 92 4.29 15.00 9.11
N SER A 93 4.53 15.49 7.88
CA SER A 93 4.09 14.80 6.67
C SER A 93 4.69 13.40 6.55
N LEU A 94 5.99 13.26 6.85
CA LEU A 94 6.73 12.00 6.82
C LEU A 94 6.18 11.00 7.84
N ASN A 95 5.89 11.45 9.07
CA ASN A 95 5.29 10.60 10.09
C ASN A 95 3.96 10.00 9.64
N HIS A 96 3.07 10.82 9.07
CA HIS A 96 1.79 10.35 8.57
C HIS A 96 1.94 9.37 7.40
N VAL A 97 2.84 9.63 6.44
CA VAL A 97 3.02 8.70 5.32
C VAL A 97 3.75 7.43 5.71
N ILE A 98 4.62 7.47 6.72
CA ILE A 98 5.23 6.25 7.29
C ILE A 98 4.15 5.39 7.97
N GLU A 99 3.22 6.00 8.70
CA GLU A 99 2.08 5.25 9.27
C GLU A 99 1.20 4.63 8.19
N MET A 100 0.87 5.40 7.14
CA MET A 100 0.17 4.90 5.96
C MET A 100 0.90 3.70 5.34
N GLU A 101 2.21 3.82 5.09
CA GLU A 101 3.00 2.74 4.50
C GLU A 101 3.05 1.50 5.39
N ARG A 102 3.10 1.66 6.71
CA ARG A 102 3.01 0.53 7.67
C ARG A 102 1.65 -0.15 7.59
N LYS A 103 0.55 0.59 7.50
CA LYS A 103 -0.80 0.02 7.31
C LYS A 103 -0.90 -0.79 6.01
N ILE A 104 -0.40 -0.25 4.90
CA ILE A 104 -0.42 -0.94 3.61
C ILE A 104 0.49 -2.18 3.65
N GLN A 105 1.68 -2.08 4.24
CA GLN A 105 2.59 -3.21 4.43
C GLN A 105 1.92 -4.34 5.23
N SER A 106 1.25 -4.01 6.34
CA SER A 106 0.53 -5.00 7.15
C SER A 106 -0.60 -5.65 6.36
N CYS A 107 -1.40 -4.87 5.63
CA CYS A 107 -2.46 -5.40 4.78
C CYS A 107 -1.94 -6.46 3.79
N TYR A 108 -0.86 -6.17 3.07
CA TYR A 108 -0.24 -7.13 2.16
C TYR A 108 0.37 -8.34 2.88
N SER A 109 0.94 -8.14 4.08
CA SER A 109 1.55 -9.23 4.85
C SER A 109 0.48 -10.19 5.36
N ASP A 110 -0.62 -9.67 5.88
CA ASP A 110 -1.74 -10.44 6.40
C ASP A 110 -2.48 -11.15 5.26
N ALA A 111 -2.67 -10.46 4.13
CA ALA A 111 -3.20 -11.06 2.90
C ALA A 111 -2.30 -12.19 2.38
N ALA A 112 -0.97 -12.02 2.41
CA ALA A 112 -0.02 -13.06 2.03
C ALA A 112 -0.14 -14.29 2.94
N GLU A 113 -0.24 -14.07 4.27
CA GLU A 113 -0.39 -15.16 5.24
C GLU A 113 -1.67 -15.96 5.01
N GLN A 114 -2.81 -15.27 4.85
CA GLN A 114 -4.11 -15.90 4.70
C GLN A 114 -4.28 -16.62 3.34
N SER A 115 -3.57 -16.18 2.30
CA SER A 115 -3.62 -16.80 0.98
C SER A 115 -2.64 -17.96 0.75
N LYS A 116 -1.78 -18.30 1.73
CA LYS A 116 -0.76 -19.37 1.61
C LYS A 116 -1.33 -20.73 1.19
N LEU A 117 -2.54 -21.05 1.66
CA LEU A 117 -3.17 -22.35 1.43
C LEU A 117 -3.96 -22.41 0.13
N LEU A 118 -4.17 -21.27 -0.54
CA LEU A 118 -5.00 -21.19 -1.73
C LEU A 118 -4.18 -21.51 -2.97
N MET A 119 -3.12 -20.74 -3.26
CA MET A 119 -2.22 -20.95 -4.41
C MET A 119 -0.86 -20.31 -4.14
N ALA A 120 0.21 -20.77 -4.78
CA ALA A 120 1.58 -20.32 -4.49
C ALA A 120 1.88 -18.88 -4.97
N ASP A 121 1.29 -18.44 -6.08
CA ASP A 121 1.70 -17.20 -6.74
C ASP A 121 1.15 -15.93 -6.07
N VAL A 122 -0.10 -15.97 -5.61
CA VAL A 122 -0.77 -14.86 -4.91
C VAL A 122 -0.04 -14.43 -3.61
N PRO A 123 0.21 -15.33 -2.63
CA PRO A 123 0.92 -14.99 -1.40
C PRO A 123 2.36 -14.56 -1.66
N GLN A 124 3.02 -15.09 -2.71
CA GLN A 124 4.36 -14.65 -3.10
C GLN A 124 4.38 -13.20 -3.59
N VAL A 125 3.43 -12.81 -4.44
CA VAL A 125 3.32 -11.44 -4.93
C VAL A 125 3.01 -10.48 -3.79
N PHE A 126 2.05 -10.82 -2.91
CA PHE A 126 1.74 -9.99 -1.74
C PHE A 126 2.94 -9.82 -0.80
N ALA A 127 3.65 -10.91 -0.48
CA ALA A 127 4.86 -10.84 0.34
C ALA A 127 5.98 -10.02 -0.32
N LEU A 128 6.11 -10.08 -1.65
CA LEU A 128 7.07 -9.26 -2.39
C LEU A 128 6.73 -7.77 -2.31
N ILE A 129 5.44 -7.42 -2.44
CA ILE A 129 4.98 -6.04 -2.32
C ILE A 129 5.20 -5.53 -0.89
N ALA A 130 4.86 -6.32 0.14
CA ALA A 130 5.14 -5.98 1.54
C ALA A 130 6.63 -5.66 1.78
N LYS A 131 7.55 -6.43 1.20
CA LYS A 131 9.00 -6.14 1.27
C LYS A 131 9.39 -4.84 0.55
N ARG A 132 8.72 -4.47 -0.54
CA ARG A 132 8.95 -3.19 -1.23
C ARG A 132 8.44 -2.02 -0.40
N ARG A 133 7.30 -2.19 0.29
CA ARG A 133 6.77 -1.21 1.27
C ARG A 133 7.76 -0.99 2.41
N GLU A 134 8.33 -2.06 2.96
CA GLU A 134 9.37 -1.95 3.99
C GLU A 134 10.57 -1.13 3.52
N LYS A 135 11.06 -1.38 2.31
CA LYS A 135 12.16 -0.59 1.72
C LYS A 135 11.79 0.88 1.54
N ARG A 136 10.53 1.16 1.18
CA ARG A 136 10.02 2.53 1.05
C ARG A 136 9.95 3.24 2.39
N ILE A 137 9.47 2.57 3.44
CA ILE A 137 9.47 3.11 4.83
C ILE A 137 10.89 3.52 5.22
N ARG A 138 11.87 2.64 5.03
CA ARG A 138 13.28 2.96 5.32
C ARG A 138 13.79 4.16 4.53
N LYS A 139 13.40 4.32 3.26
CA LYS A 139 13.75 5.50 2.45
C LYS A 139 13.14 6.78 3.04
N LEU A 140 11.89 6.74 3.50
CA LEU A 140 11.20 7.89 4.10
C LEU A 140 11.82 8.27 5.45
N GLU A 141 12.19 7.29 6.28
CA GLU A 141 12.86 7.50 7.57
C GLU A 141 14.25 8.14 7.43
N LEU A 142 14.90 7.96 6.27
CA LEU A 142 16.20 8.57 5.96
C LEU A 142 16.09 9.96 5.33
N LEU A 143 14.89 10.45 5.01
CA LEU A 143 14.74 11.78 4.45
C LEU A 143 15.09 12.82 5.52
N PRO A 144 15.97 13.80 5.21
CA PRO A 144 16.35 14.79 6.19
C PRO A 144 15.15 15.67 6.51
N GLU A 145 14.76 15.70 7.79
CA GLU A 145 14.03 16.81 8.35
C GLU A 145 14.90 18.04 8.14
N ARG A 146 14.46 19.01 7.32
CA ARG A 146 15.29 20.18 7.06
C ARG A 146 15.51 20.91 8.39
N ARG A 147 16.68 20.78 9.00
CA ARG A 147 17.25 21.83 9.85
C ARG A 147 17.30 23.07 8.97
N LYS A 148 16.47 24.07 9.27
CA LYS A 148 16.85 25.44 8.97
C LYS A 148 18.09 25.73 9.82
N GLY A 149 19.26 25.52 9.23
CA GLY A 149 20.53 26.01 9.77
C GLY A 149 21.04 27.11 8.84
N GLY A 150 21.17 28.32 9.39
CA GLY A 150 21.71 29.51 8.72
C GLY A 150 20.63 30.50 8.34
#